data_AF-A0A821D5Z0-F1
#
_entry.id   AF-A0A821D5Z0-F1
#
_cell.length_a   1.000
_cell.length_b   1.000
_cell.length_c   1.000
_cell.angle_alpha   90.00
_cell.angle_beta   90.00
_cell.angle_gamma   90.00
#
_symmetry.space_group_name_H-M   'P 1'
#
loop_
_entity.id
_entity.type
_entity.pdbx_description
1 polymer ?
#
loop_
_entity_poly.entity_id
_entity_poly.type
_entity_poly.pdbx_seq_one_letter_code
_entity_poly.pdbx_strand_id
1 'polypeptide(L)'
;MIENVSRISSDNISALNHESMQMLIENLAKERNNMSYADFNALKNTKFLQGTTLKSNRKNEQKYFPHDLHFPFVAEQLIWSKLIILDWYGIDSYSLEYAFLKELGVREAPDLQMLLKRIVQEHDYYQCQNGQRRKNYKLPIALEFFAENFQKHYSTIWKTSNIQQPFLPSRFLTKTNDTDIILSAPDKVYKSSNPLCGTLLPEVVQLFEKHFNISLLGITEHPTLTQAFDIIMERKTELLTLESACHIFSYLNGLDGLNQVFIKRLSNIAFIPLEGVSTLMKPSHVFIKQFVPSVDETIDDTSGLIDYVDFGTEANAFLLAVGVLHSPSVQMLAELLIERQETYLSNLTNDVNIHKKLRVYKECLKKIAIASTDTPELYRNPLKTRLTNERWCFGIQLNNDNKNFTYRIVKPTEIYLDDDHQCVLAHHPICSPNEPELTKLYEQFGAQWLSNCVKRDLKPTGKPKTTDKSKDLYTLIQSRLRFLFVNNRLEPLASPHEEHFQSLRTNLSVYEVNNIE
;
A
#
# COMPACT_ATOMS: atom_id res chain seq x y z
N MET A 1 23.63 57.35 56.84
CA MET A 1 24.22 57.18 55.49
C MET A 1 23.11 56.78 54.49
N ILE A 2 22.10 57.64 54.35
CA ILE A 2 20.90 57.44 53.51
C ILE A 2 20.82 58.53 52.41
N GLU A 3 21.94 59.20 52.09
CA GLU A 3 21.96 60.31 51.13
C GLU A 3 22.67 60.04 49.79
N ASN A 4 23.14 58.81 49.53
CA ASN A 4 23.85 58.49 48.28
C ASN A 4 23.03 57.68 47.25
N VAL A 5 21.77 57.34 47.52
CA VAL A 5 20.94 56.51 46.62
C VAL A 5 19.96 57.32 45.75
N SER A 6 19.83 58.63 45.96
CA SER A 6 18.87 59.49 45.23
C SER A 6 19.43 60.23 44.01
N ARG A 7 20.61 59.86 43.50
CA ARG A 7 21.22 60.49 42.30
C ARG A 7 21.85 59.51 41.31
N ILE A 8 21.15 58.43 40.98
CA ILE A 8 21.39 57.73 39.71
C ILE A 8 20.28 58.14 38.75
N SER A 9 20.34 59.40 38.30
CA SER A 9 19.65 59.83 37.09
C SER A 9 20.23 59.04 35.91
N SER A 10 19.38 58.75 34.94
CA SER A 10 19.67 58.01 33.69
C SER A 10 20.92 58.45 32.93
N ASP A 11 21.45 59.63 33.24
CA ASP A 11 22.57 60.26 32.55
C ASP A 11 23.96 59.90 33.13
N ASN A 12 24.04 59.42 34.38
CA ASN A 12 25.32 59.09 35.03
C ASN A 12 25.83 57.67 34.76
N ILE A 13 25.05 56.83 34.08
CA ILE A 13 25.48 55.47 33.66
C ILE A 13 26.27 55.54 32.35
N SER A 14 26.41 56.71 31.73
CA SER A 14 26.91 56.89 30.36
C SER A 14 28.41 56.68 30.17
N ALA A 15 29.24 56.68 31.23
CA ALA A 15 30.70 56.62 31.12
C ALA A 15 31.37 55.66 32.14
N LEU A 16 30.99 54.39 32.15
CA LEU A 16 31.67 53.37 32.97
C LEU A 16 32.68 52.57 32.12
N ASN A 17 33.95 52.65 32.51
CA ASN A 17 35.01 51.73 32.07
C ASN A 17 34.73 50.30 32.56
N HIS A 18 35.39 49.28 31.98
CA HIS A 18 35.22 47.86 32.34
C HIS A 18 35.38 47.58 33.85
N GLU A 19 36.37 48.19 34.51
CA GLU A 19 36.56 48.08 35.98
C GLU A 19 35.41 48.73 36.77
N SER A 20 34.83 49.80 36.23
CA SER A 20 33.70 50.50 36.84
C SER A 20 32.40 49.68 36.71
N MET A 21 32.22 48.93 35.63
CA MET A 21 31.07 48.02 35.45
C MET A 21 31.11 46.83 36.40
N GLN A 22 32.29 46.22 36.60
CA GLN A 22 32.45 45.12 37.56
C GLN A 22 32.11 45.57 38.98
N MET A 23 32.69 46.69 39.42
CA MET A 23 32.37 47.29 40.73
C MET A 23 30.88 47.67 40.86
N LEU A 24 30.25 48.15 39.79
CA LEU A 24 28.83 48.46 39.79
C LEU A 24 28.00 47.19 40.00
N ILE A 25 28.32 46.11 39.31
CA ILE A 25 27.59 44.84 39.44
C ILE A 25 27.82 44.20 40.81
N GLU A 26 29.04 44.25 41.36
CA GLU A 26 29.34 43.79 42.72
C GLU A 26 28.52 44.55 43.77
N ASN A 27 28.42 45.88 43.65
CA ASN A 27 27.63 46.69 44.57
C ASN A 27 26.13 46.42 44.43
N LEU A 28 25.62 46.31 43.19
CA LEU A 28 24.22 45.98 42.93
C LEU A 28 23.87 44.56 43.41
N ALA A 29 24.78 43.60 43.29
CA ALA A 29 24.59 42.25 43.80
C ALA A 29 24.50 42.23 45.34
N LYS A 30 25.32 43.03 46.04
CA LYS A 30 25.25 43.19 47.50
C LYS A 30 23.95 43.87 47.95
N GLU A 31 23.46 44.84 47.20
CA GLU A 31 22.21 45.56 47.50
C GLU A 31 20.94 44.86 46.98
N ARG A 32 21.07 43.70 46.33
CA ARG A 32 19.94 42.95 45.73
C ARG A 32 18.78 42.71 46.69
N ASN A 33 19.07 42.42 47.96
CA ASN A 33 18.07 42.17 49.00
C ASN A 33 17.33 43.43 49.47
N ASN A 34 17.90 44.62 49.22
CA ASN A 34 17.34 45.92 49.60
C ASN A 34 16.65 46.64 48.42
N MET A 35 16.73 46.07 47.21
CA MET A 35 16.20 46.68 45.99
C MET A 35 14.70 46.44 45.82
N SER A 36 13.96 47.47 45.40
CA SER A 36 12.52 47.32 45.11
C SER A 36 12.28 46.50 43.83
N TYR A 37 11.11 45.87 43.73
CA TYR A 37 10.72 45.11 42.53
C TYR A 37 10.66 45.99 41.27
N ALA A 38 10.26 47.26 41.41
CA ALA A 38 10.19 48.20 40.31
C ALA A 38 11.59 48.55 39.77
N ASP A 39 12.55 48.80 40.66
CA ASP A 39 13.93 49.12 40.28
C ASP A 39 14.62 47.91 39.63
N PHE A 40 14.38 46.72 40.19
CA PHE A 40 14.92 45.48 39.60
C PHE A 40 14.37 45.22 38.19
N ASN A 41 13.07 45.46 37.97
CA ASN A 41 12.47 45.37 36.63
C ASN A 41 12.97 46.47 35.68
N ALA A 42 13.26 47.67 36.19
CA ALA A 42 13.88 48.71 35.39
C ALA A 42 15.29 48.27 34.93
N LEU A 43 16.07 47.64 35.80
CA LEU A 43 17.38 47.09 35.44
C LEU A 43 17.28 46.01 34.35
N LYS A 44 16.33 45.08 34.45
CA LYS A 44 16.10 44.05 33.41
C LYS A 44 15.82 44.63 32.02
N ASN A 45 15.14 45.77 31.98
CA ASN A 45 14.67 46.40 30.75
C ASN A 45 15.50 47.63 30.34
N THR A 46 16.71 47.81 30.90
CA THR A 46 17.60 48.92 30.54
C THR A 46 18.87 48.39 29.88
N LYS A 47 19.38 49.13 28.88
CA LYS A 47 20.65 48.82 28.22
C LYS A 47 21.79 49.42 29.01
N PHE A 48 22.35 48.66 29.95
CA PHE A 48 23.46 49.15 30.78
C PHE A 48 24.70 48.24 30.76
N LEU A 49 24.56 46.98 30.35
CA LEU A 49 25.66 46.01 30.30
C LEU A 49 26.44 46.12 28.99
N GLN A 50 27.77 45.99 29.07
CA GLN A 50 28.67 45.96 27.90
C GLN A 50 28.70 44.55 27.31
N GLY A 51 28.67 44.48 25.98
CA GLY A 51 28.74 43.23 25.25
C GLY A 51 29.81 43.27 24.17
N THR A 52 30.55 42.16 24.04
CA THR A 52 31.54 41.94 22.99
C THR A 52 31.20 40.68 22.19
N THR A 53 31.92 40.43 21.11
CA THR A 53 31.89 39.15 20.39
C THR A 53 33.31 38.59 20.35
N LEU A 54 33.46 37.27 20.23
CA LEU A 54 34.76 36.57 20.25
C LEU A 54 35.84 37.14 19.30
N LYS A 55 35.45 37.78 18.19
CA LYS A 55 36.38 38.32 17.19
C LYS A 55 36.43 39.85 17.14
N SER A 56 35.62 40.55 17.93
CA SER A 56 35.58 42.01 17.87
C SER A 56 36.71 42.60 18.71
N ASN A 57 37.45 43.55 18.13
CA ASN A 57 38.32 44.42 18.92
C ASN A 57 37.45 45.25 19.88
N ARG A 58 37.89 45.41 21.13
CA ARG A 58 37.21 46.10 22.27
C ARG A 58 36.85 47.58 22.05
N LYS A 59 36.75 48.04 20.81
CA LYS A 59 36.54 49.45 20.43
C LYS A 59 35.08 49.85 20.23
N ASN A 60 34.14 48.90 20.26
CA ASN A 60 32.71 49.21 20.12
C ASN A 60 32.02 49.04 21.47
N GLU A 61 31.96 50.12 22.26
CA GLU A 61 31.26 50.21 23.55
C GLU A 61 29.73 50.27 23.36
N GLN A 62 29.15 49.20 22.81
CA GLN A 62 27.71 49.09 22.67
C GLN A 62 27.10 48.47 23.92
N LYS A 63 26.08 49.14 24.48
CA LYS A 63 25.31 48.64 25.62
C LYS A 63 24.15 47.78 25.15
N TYR A 64 23.94 46.67 25.84
CA TYR A 64 22.91 45.69 25.55
C TYR A 64 21.98 45.50 26.74
N PHE A 65 20.80 44.97 26.47
CA PHE A 65 19.92 44.49 27.53
C PHE A 65 20.51 43.22 28.15
N PRO A 66 20.32 42.98 29.46
CA PRO A 66 20.76 41.74 30.10
C PRO A 66 20.29 40.48 29.37
N HIS A 67 19.04 40.46 28.90
CA HIS A 67 18.47 39.32 28.19
C HIS A 67 19.03 39.07 26.78
N ASP A 68 19.81 39.99 26.20
CA ASP A 68 20.46 39.82 24.89
C ASP A 68 21.89 39.27 25.03
N LEU A 69 22.44 39.30 26.24
CA LEU A 69 23.80 38.90 26.54
C LEU A 69 23.89 37.44 26.98
N HIS A 70 25.00 36.82 26.63
CA HIS A 70 25.35 35.46 27.04
C HIS A 70 26.64 35.50 27.86
N PHE A 71 26.85 34.53 28.74
CA PHE A 71 28.14 34.41 29.43
C PHE A 71 29.25 34.02 28.43
N PRO A 72 30.51 34.49 28.63
CA PRO A 72 31.62 34.22 27.69
C PRO A 72 31.87 32.74 27.40
N PHE A 73 31.76 31.88 28.42
CA PHE A 73 31.96 30.43 28.28
C PHE A 73 31.04 29.80 27.22
N VAL A 74 29.84 30.36 27.01
CA VAL A 74 28.86 29.86 26.04
C VAL A 74 29.39 30.02 24.62
N ALA A 75 29.96 31.18 24.31
CA ALA A 75 30.50 31.44 22.98
C ALA A 75 31.79 30.65 22.75
N GLU A 76 32.61 30.47 23.79
CA GLU A 76 33.83 29.65 23.73
C GLU A 76 33.51 28.18 23.44
N GLN A 77 32.53 27.60 24.14
CA GLN A 77 32.07 26.22 23.91
C GLN A 77 31.49 26.05 22.51
N LEU A 78 30.71 27.01 22.02
CA LEU A 78 30.08 26.97 20.70
C LEU A 78 30.99 27.44 19.55
N ILE A 79 32.17 27.98 19.87
CA ILE A 79 33.08 28.67 18.91
C ILE A 79 32.29 29.68 18.05
N TRP A 80 31.35 30.40 18.66
CA TRP A 80 30.37 31.21 17.94
C TRP A 80 30.75 32.68 17.87
N SER A 81 31.49 33.06 16.82
CA SER A 81 32.02 34.42 16.64
C SER A 81 31.01 35.57 16.57
N LYS A 82 29.72 35.28 16.30
CA LYS A 82 28.65 36.27 16.18
C LYS A 82 27.76 36.36 17.43
N LEU A 83 27.94 35.48 18.41
CA LEU A 83 27.17 35.52 19.65
C LEU A 83 27.64 36.72 20.48
N ILE A 84 26.68 37.50 20.97
CA ILE A 84 26.96 38.65 21.84
C ILE A 84 27.14 38.14 23.26
N ILE A 85 28.34 38.30 23.79
CA ILE A 85 28.74 37.88 25.13
C ILE A 85 28.92 39.08 26.04
N LEU A 86 28.73 38.88 27.34
CA LEU A 86 29.07 39.84 28.38
C LEU A 86 30.56 40.15 28.33
N ASP A 87 30.94 41.43 28.34
CA ASP A 87 32.34 41.84 28.44
C ASP A 87 32.84 41.73 29.88
N TRP A 88 32.91 40.50 30.40
CA TRP A 88 33.45 40.18 31.70
C TRP A 88 33.96 38.73 31.71
N TYR A 89 35.27 38.57 31.51
CA TYR A 89 35.94 37.27 31.51
C TYR A 89 36.34 36.86 32.94
N GLY A 90 36.18 35.57 33.27
CA GLY A 90 36.62 35.01 34.56
C GLY A 90 35.65 35.17 35.74
N ILE A 91 34.36 35.42 35.49
CA ILE A 91 33.34 35.37 36.54
C ILE A 91 33.27 33.93 37.09
N ASP A 92 33.39 33.78 38.40
CA ASP A 92 33.17 32.48 39.05
C ASP A 92 31.67 32.11 39.01
N SER A 93 31.37 30.91 38.51
CA SER A 93 30.03 30.33 38.43
C SER A 93 29.30 30.27 39.79
N TYR A 94 30.05 30.28 40.90
CA TYR A 94 29.52 30.24 42.26
C TYR A 94 29.41 31.63 42.94
N SER A 95 29.78 32.70 42.23
CA SER A 95 29.76 34.06 42.76
C SER A 95 28.34 34.64 42.90
N LEU A 96 28.17 35.59 43.81
CA LEU A 96 26.91 36.32 44.00
C LEU A 96 26.59 37.16 42.75
N GLU A 97 27.63 37.66 42.08
CA GLU A 97 27.57 38.45 40.86
C GLU A 97 27.04 37.60 39.70
N TYR A 98 27.49 36.35 39.58
CA TYR A 98 26.96 35.40 38.58
C TYR A 98 25.47 35.14 38.80
N ALA A 99 25.07 34.84 40.04
CA ALA A 99 23.68 34.61 40.39
C ALA A 99 22.82 35.86 40.10
N PHE A 100 23.31 37.05 40.44
CA PHE A 100 22.64 38.32 40.17
C PHE A 100 22.48 38.59 38.66
N LEU A 101 23.53 38.39 37.86
CA LEU A 101 23.49 38.55 36.40
C LEU A 101 22.52 37.56 35.75
N LYS A 102 22.47 36.33 36.24
CA LYS A 102 21.48 35.33 35.84
C LYS A 102 20.06 35.79 36.17
N GLU A 103 19.82 36.34 37.37
CA GLU A 103 18.51 36.87 37.73
C GLU A 103 18.09 38.07 36.88
N LEU A 104 19.04 38.93 36.48
CA LEU A 104 18.82 40.05 35.57
C LEU A 104 18.46 39.60 34.14
N GLY A 105 18.85 38.38 33.76
CA GLY A 105 18.47 37.77 32.48
C GLY A 105 19.63 37.44 31.56
N VAL A 106 20.88 37.62 31.99
CA VAL A 106 22.05 37.15 31.21
C VAL A 106 21.95 35.64 31.01
N ARG A 107 22.07 35.19 29.77
CA ARG A 107 21.73 33.81 29.40
C ARG A 107 22.91 32.87 29.55
N GLU A 108 22.66 31.72 30.19
CA GLU A 108 23.58 30.58 30.26
C GLU A 108 23.56 29.73 28.98
N ALA A 109 22.57 29.93 28.11
CA ALA A 109 22.42 29.19 26.86
C ALA A 109 21.71 30.06 25.80
N PRO A 110 22.04 29.92 24.50
CA PRO A 110 21.34 30.64 23.44
C PRO A 110 19.86 30.29 23.38
N ASP A 111 19.06 31.13 22.71
CA ASP A 111 17.67 30.76 22.41
C ASP A 111 17.60 29.51 21.53
N LEU A 112 16.57 28.67 21.72
CA LEU A 112 16.41 27.42 21.00
C LEU A 112 16.42 27.64 19.49
N GLN A 113 15.66 28.62 18.98
CA GLN A 113 15.59 28.90 17.54
C GLN A 113 16.93 29.37 16.98
N MET A 114 17.67 30.15 17.77
CA MET A 114 19.00 30.64 17.41
C MET A 114 19.99 29.47 17.33
N LEU A 115 19.94 28.54 18.29
CA LEU A 115 20.78 27.33 18.31
C LEU A 115 20.44 26.37 17.16
N LEU A 116 19.16 26.12 16.88
CA LEU A 116 18.73 25.26 15.75
C LEU A 116 19.22 25.82 14.41
N LYS A 117 19.08 27.14 14.18
CA LYS A 117 19.63 27.79 12.97
C LYS A 117 21.14 27.65 12.88
N ARG A 118 21.84 27.70 14.01
CA ARG A 118 23.30 27.52 14.05
C ARG A 118 23.70 26.10 13.66
N ILE A 119 22.98 25.08 14.13
CA ILE A 119 23.21 23.68 13.75
C ILE A 119 23.11 23.52 12.22
N VAL A 120 22.07 24.11 11.61
CA VAL A 120 21.89 24.10 10.15
C VAL A 120 23.06 24.79 9.44
N GLN A 121 23.45 25.98 9.90
CA GLN A 121 24.59 26.72 9.31
C GLN A 121 25.91 25.96 9.39
N GLU A 122 26.19 25.29 10.52
CA GLU A 122 27.39 24.47 10.68
C GLU A 122 27.35 23.27 9.75
N HIS A 123 26.20 22.59 9.65
CA HIS A 123 25.99 21.49 8.73
C HIS A 123 26.25 21.92 7.27
N ASP A 124 25.62 23.01 6.81
CA ASP A 124 25.77 23.51 5.45
C ASP A 124 27.23 23.92 5.15
N TYR A 125 27.90 24.55 6.11
CA TYR A 125 29.32 24.91 5.99
C TYR A 125 30.20 23.67 5.78
N TYR A 126 29.97 22.61 6.57
CA TYR A 126 30.71 21.35 6.42
C TYR A 126 30.39 20.64 5.10
N GLN A 127 29.17 20.77 4.58
CA GLN A 127 28.83 20.25 3.25
C GLN A 127 29.55 21.00 2.11
N CYS A 128 29.59 22.34 2.17
CA CYS A 128 30.17 23.16 1.11
C CYS A 128 31.71 23.09 1.04
N GLN A 129 32.40 22.94 2.17
CA GLN A 129 33.87 22.93 2.18
C GLN A 129 34.49 21.64 1.66
N ASN A 130 33.81 20.49 1.83
CA ASN A 130 34.47 19.21 1.60
C ASN A 130 34.35 18.67 0.18
N GLY A 131 33.38 19.07 -0.65
CA GLY A 131 33.22 18.64 -2.06
C GLY A 131 33.07 17.13 -2.31
N GLN A 132 33.48 16.30 -1.35
CA GLN A 132 33.36 14.87 -1.23
C GLN A 132 32.35 14.64 -0.11
N ARG A 133 31.15 14.23 -0.50
CA ARG A 133 30.03 13.87 0.37
C ARG A 133 30.31 12.72 1.37
N ARG A 134 31.55 12.26 1.52
CA ARG A 134 31.79 10.85 1.86
C ARG A 134 33.01 10.70 2.78
N LYS A 135 32.76 10.21 4.00
CA LYS A 135 33.67 9.58 4.99
C LYS A 135 33.99 10.35 6.28
N ASN A 136 34.17 11.68 6.26
CA ASN A 136 34.55 12.43 7.48
C ASN A 136 33.53 13.51 7.87
N TYR A 137 32.26 13.11 8.07
CA TYR A 137 31.26 14.04 8.59
C TYR A 137 31.57 14.37 10.05
N LYS A 138 31.72 15.66 10.36
CA LYS A 138 31.87 16.14 11.73
C LYS A 138 30.50 16.62 12.22
N LEU A 139 30.11 16.17 13.41
CA LEU A 139 28.89 16.65 14.04
C LEU A 139 28.98 18.17 14.31
N PRO A 140 27.88 18.92 14.12
CA PRO A 140 27.83 20.32 14.51
C PRO A 140 28.11 20.48 16.01
N ILE A 141 28.99 21.42 16.38
CA ILE A 141 29.34 21.71 17.77
C ILE A 141 28.10 22.23 18.51
N ALA A 142 27.26 22.99 17.80
CA ALA A 142 25.99 23.45 18.34
C ALA A 142 25.02 22.30 18.69
N LEU A 143 25.13 21.14 18.02
CA LEU A 143 24.33 19.95 18.32
C LEU A 143 24.83 19.26 19.59
N GLU A 144 26.15 19.18 19.78
CA GLU A 144 26.76 18.66 21.01
C GLU A 144 26.35 19.51 22.22
N PHE A 145 26.47 20.84 22.11
CA PHE A 145 26.02 21.76 23.15
C PHE A 145 24.52 21.62 23.44
N PHE A 146 23.69 21.46 22.39
CA PHE A 146 22.27 21.21 22.55
C PHE A 146 22.00 19.93 23.35
N ALA A 147 22.69 18.83 23.02
CA ALA A 147 22.52 17.55 23.70
C ALA A 147 22.90 17.64 25.18
N GLU A 148 24.03 18.28 25.50
CA GLU A 148 24.52 18.46 26.87
C GLU A 148 23.57 19.31 27.74
N ASN A 149 22.96 20.34 27.15
CA ASN A 149 22.18 21.35 27.88
C ASN A 149 20.66 21.18 27.77
N PHE A 150 20.18 20.14 27.07
CA PHE A 150 18.77 19.92 26.79
C PHE A 150 17.89 19.88 28.03
N GLN A 151 18.22 18.99 28.98
CA GLN A 151 17.41 18.81 30.18
C GLN A 151 17.35 20.08 31.04
N LYS A 152 18.46 20.82 31.12
CA LYS A 152 18.61 22.00 31.98
C LYS A 152 17.90 23.23 31.42
N HIS A 153 17.95 23.45 30.11
CA HIS A 153 17.55 24.73 29.51
C HIS A 153 16.42 24.64 28.48
N TYR A 154 16.21 23.50 27.82
CA TYR A 154 15.30 23.41 26.68
C TYR A 154 14.10 22.49 26.91
N SER A 155 14.18 21.54 27.85
CA SER A 155 13.15 20.52 28.10
C SER A 155 11.74 21.09 28.38
N THR A 156 11.65 22.23 29.07
CA THR A 156 10.38 22.87 29.44
C THR A 156 9.70 23.61 28.28
N ILE A 157 10.50 24.09 27.32
CA ILE A 157 10.03 24.85 26.15
C ILE A 157 9.81 23.90 24.95
N TRP A 158 10.45 22.73 24.98
CA TRP A 158 10.44 21.78 23.89
C TRP A 158 9.03 21.23 23.62
N LYS A 159 8.58 21.41 22.37
CA LYS A 159 7.39 20.77 21.81
C LYS A 159 7.72 20.34 20.39
N THR A 160 7.71 19.03 20.15
CA THR A 160 8.03 18.44 18.84
C THR A 160 7.19 19.04 17.71
N SER A 161 5.90 19.32 17.96
CA SER A 161 4.98 19.94 16.99
C SER A 161 5.37 21.35 16.55
N ASN A 162 6.13 22.08 17.36
CA ASN A 162 6.50 23.48 17.07
C ASN A 162 7.79 23.58 16.24
N ILE A 163 8.47 22.45 16.01
CA ILE A 163 9.78 22.42 15.36
C ILE A 163 9.61 21.85 13.96
N GLN A 164 9.39 22.75 13.00
CA GLN A 164 9.31 22.37 11.58
C GLN A 164 10.66 22.45 10.87
N GLN A 165 11.64 23.14 11.46
CA GLN A 165 12.95 23.30 10.85
C GLN A 165 13.73 21.97 10.95
N PRO A 166 14.18 21.38 9.83
CA PRO A 166 15.04 20.21 9.85
C PRO A 166 16.42 20.60 10.38
N PHE A 167 16.89 19.90 11.40
CA PHE A 167 18.20 20.18 12.02
C PHE A 167 18.93 18.91 12.47
N LEU A 168 18.28 17.75 12.43
CA LEU A 168 18.87 16.49 12.89
C LEU A 168 19.60 15.81 11.72
N PRO A 169 20.92 15.59 11.83
CA PRO A 169 21.66 14.85 10.82
C PRO A 169 21.18 13.39 10.73
N SER A 170 20.82 12.98 9.52
CA SER A 170 20.18 11.70 9.22
C SER A 170 20.59 11.18 7.84
N ARG A 171 20.35 9.90 7.56
CA ARG A 171 20.58 9.25 6.26
C ARG A 171 19.27 8.76 5.69
N PHE A 172 19.12 8.83 4.36
CA PHE A 172 17.94 8.32 3.68
C PHE A 172 18.33 7.29 2.61
N LEU A 173 17.72 6.11 2.68
CA LEU A 173 18.03 4.96 1.84
C LEU A 173 17.26 5.04 0.52
N THR A 174 17.58 5.97 -0.38
CA THR A 174 17.00 5.96 -1.75
C THR A 174 18.05 5.91 -2.85
N LYS A 175 18.18 4.68 -3.38
CA LYS A 175 18.55 4.22 -4.72
C LYS A 175 19.82 4.69 -5.43
N THR A 176 20.57 5.70 -4.99
CA THR A 176 21.81 6.04 -5.73
C THR A 176 23.10 6.17 -4.93
N ASN A 177 23.08 6.50 -3.64
CA ASN A 177 24.28 6.40 -2.80
C ASN A 177 23.91 6.41 -1.31
N ASP A 178 24.35 5.39 -0.59
CA ASP A 178 24.13 5.13 0.86
C ASP A 178 24.86 6.11 1.80
N THR A 179 25.19 7.32 1.32
CA THR A 179 26.21 8.18 1.94
C THR A 179 25.83 9.65 2.09
N ASP A 180 24.69 10.09 1.55
CA ASP A 180 24.29 11.49 1.66
C ASP A 180 23.60 11.75 3.01
N ILE A 181 24.19 12.65 3.80
CA ILE A 181 23.64 13.08 5.08
C ILE A 181 22.69 14.24 4.82
N ILE A 182 21.45 14.09 5.25
CA ILE A 182 20.39 15.08 5.16
C ILE A 182 19.99 15.57 6.55
N LEU A 183 19.49 16.79 6.64
CA LEU A 183 18.83 17.27 7.84
C LEU A 183 17.36 16.87 7.81
N SER A 184 16.90 16.24 8.87
CA SER A 184 15.50 15.86 9.07
C SER A 184 14.90 16.60 10.25
N ALA A 185 13.58 16.76 10.21
CA ALA A 185 12.80 17.24 11.35
C ALA A 185 12.54 16.08 12.33
N PRO A 186 12.34 16.37 13.64
CA PRO A 186 12.16 15.32 14.65
C PRO A 186 10.96 14.39 14.41
N ASP A 187 9.92 14.89 13.73
CA ASP A 187 8.69 14.14 13.38
C ASP A 187 8.86 13.22 12.15
N LYS A 188 9.94 13.38 11.40
CA LYS A 188 10.23 12.67 10.14
C LYS A 188 11.48 11.79 10.22
N VAL A 189 12.00 11.55 11.42
CA VAL A 189 13.22 10.78 11.63
C VAL A 189 13.00 9.70 12.68
N TYR A 190 13.62 8.55 12.46
CA TYR A 190 13.56 7.41 13.37
C TYR A 190 14.97 6.95 13.71
N LYS A 191 15.11 6.23 14.83
CA LYS A 191 16.42 5.70 15.24
C LYS A 191 16.87 4.55 14.36
N SER A 192 15.95 3.63 14.09
CA SER A 192 16.26 2.40 13.37
C SER A 192 16.13 2.59 11.88
N SER A 193 16.98 1.87 11.15
CA SER A 193 17.02 1.87 9.69
C SER A 193 15.65 1.51 9.11
N ASN A 194 15.18 2.32 8.16
CA ASN A 194 13.89 2.12 7.52
C ASN A 194 13.89 2.63 6.07
N PRO A 195 13.10 2.02 5.17
CA PRO A 195 13.03 2.41 3.76
C PRO A 195 12.12 3.63 3.50
N LEU A 196 11.48 4.20 4.53
CA LEU A 196 10.40 5.18 4.37
C LEU A 196 10.84 6.62 4.62
N CYS A 197 11.72 6.83 5.59
CA CYS A 197 12.10 8.13 6.15
C CYS A 197 13.58 8.17 6.54
N GLY A 198 14.04 9.36 6.95
CA GLY A 198 15.40 9.56 7.45
C GLY A 198 15.67 8.69 8.69
N THR A 199 16.81 8.02 8.70
CA THR A 199 17.35 7.31 9.87
C THR A 199 18.40 8.19 10.52
N LEU A 200 18.34 8.38 11.83
CA LEU A 200 19.36 9.14 12.55
C LEU A 200 20.75 8.54 12.36
N LEU A 201 21.76 9.41 12.32
CA LEU A 201 23.15 8.95 12.36
C LEU A 201 23.45 8.24 13.69
N PRO A 202 24.17 7.11 13.70
CA PRO A 202 24.55 6.42 14.93
C PRO A 202 25.27 7.33 15.93
N GLU A 203 26.11 8.25 15.43
CA GLU A 203 26.84 9.22 16.24
C GLU A 203 25.89 10.22 16.94
N VAL A 204 24.78 10.59 16.28
CA VAL A 204 23.75 11.45 16.86
C VAL A 204 22.94 10.72 17.92
N VAL A 205 22.62 9.44 17.69
CA VAL A 205 21.91 8.61 18.68
C VAL A 205 22.77 8.45 19.94
N GLN A 206 24.05 8.10 19.78
CA GLN A 206 25.00 7.98 20.89
C GLN A 206 25.17 9.31 21.65
N LEU A 207 25.25 10.43 20.93
CA LEU A 207 25.35 11.76 21.53
C LEU A 207 24.15 12.04 22.44
N PHE A 208 22.92 11.80 21.97
CA PHE A 208 21.74 12.03 22.79
C PHE A 208 21.62 11.05 23.95
N GLU A 209 21.75 9.75 23.70
CA GLU A 209 21.61 8.71 24.73
C GLU A 209 22.64 8.81 25.86
N LYS A 210 23.81 9.42 25.59
CA LYS A 210 24.79 9.78 26.63
C LYS A 210 24.26 10.81 27.63
N HIS A 211 23.41 11.74 27.19
CA HIS A 211 22.95 12.87 28.01
C HIS A 211 21.49 12.72 28.48
N PHE A 212 20.60 12.15 27.66
CA PHE A 212 19.19 11.95 28.01
C PHE A 212 18.50 10.94 27.08
N ASN A 213 17.31 10.46 27.47
CA ASN A 213 16.50 9.60 26.61
C ASN A 213 15.96 10.41 25.40
N ILE A 214 16.46 10.11 24.22
CA ILE A 214 16.11 10.75 22.93
C ILE A 214 14.61 10.70 22.61
N SER A 215 13.82 9.80 23.21
CA SER A 215 12.36 9.83 23.10
C SER A 215 11.74 11.13 23.65
N LEU A 216 12.45 11.86 24.52
CA LEU A 216 12.06 13.21 24.96
C LEU A 216 12.01 14.23 23.80
N LEU A 217 12.72 13.98 22.70
CA LEU A 217 12.63 14.80 21.48
C LEU A 217 11.39 14.46 20.63
N GLY A 218 10.66 13.40 20.98
CA GLY A 218 9.56 12.84 20.19
C GLY A 218 10.01 11.86 19.11
N ILE A 219 11.27 11.41 19.16
CA ILE A 219 11.86 10.48 18.19
C ILE A 219 11.63 9.05 18.68
N THR A 220 11.02 8.22 17.85
CA THR A 220 10.75 6.81 18.15
C THR A 220 11.75 5.87 17.46
N GLU A 221 11.79 4.61 17.92
CA GLU A 221 12.61 3.56 17.30
C GLU A 221 12.17 3.29 15.86
N HIS A 222 10.87 3.07 15.68
CA HIS A 222 10.22 2.81 14.41
C HIS A 222 8.93 3.65 14.29
N PRO A 223 8.48 3.95 13.05
CA PRO A 223 7.12 4.42 12.82
C PRO A 223 6.10 3.36 13.26
N THR A 224 4.93 3.80 13.69
CA THR A 224 3.77 2.90 13.78
C THR A 224 3.34 2.47 12.37
N LEU A 225 2.71 1.30 12.24
CA LEU A 225 2.21 0.81 10.95
C LEU A 225 1.30 1.84 10.23
N THR A 226 0.50 2.59 10.98
CA THR A 226 -0.37 3.65 10.42
C THR A 226 0.44 4.82 9.86
N GLN A 227 1.41 5.34 10.63
CA GLN A 227 2.28 6.42 10.16
C GLN A 227 3.11 5.98 8.95
N ALA A 228 3.67 4.77 8.99
CA ALA A 228 4.42 4.19 7.88
C ALA A 228 3.56 4.16 6.60
N PHE A 229 2.30 3.73 6.71
CA PHE A 229 1.41 3.67 5.55
C PHE A 229 0.97 5.05 5.06
N ASP A 230 0.73 6.01 5.96
CA ASP A 230 0.40 7.38 5.57
C ASP A 230 1.57 8.02 4.79
N ILE A 231 2.82 7.80 5.21
CA ILE A 231 4.03 8.22 4.47
C ILE A 231 4.09 7.57 3.08
N ILE A 232 3.80 6.28 3.00
CA ILE A 232 3.78 5.55 1.71
C ILE A 232 2.71 6.12 0.78
N MET A 233 1.54 6.49 1.30
CA MET A 233 0.46 7.08 0.51
C MET A 233 0.80 8.50 0.03
N GLU A 234 1.47 9.32 0.84
CA GLU A 234 1.93 10.64 0.43
C GLU A 234 2.98 10.57 -0.71
N ARG A 235 3.86 9.56 -0.67
CA ARG A 235 4.95 9.38 -1.65
C ARG A 235 4.75 8.16 -2.56
N LYS A 236 3.49 7.89 -2.90
CA LYS A 236 3.04 6.69 -3.61
C LYS A 236 3.87 6.36 -4.85
N THR A 237 4.12 7.35 -5.71
CA THR A 237 4.81 7.17 -6.99
C THR A 237 6.32 6.96 -6.85
N GLU A 238 6.92 7.40 -5.75
CA GLU A 238 8.35 7.29 -5.49
C GLU A 238 8.68 5.97 -4.77
N LEU A 239 7.83 5.57 -3.83
CA LEU A 239 8.09 4.44 -2.94
C LEU A 239 7.51 3.12 -3.44
N LEU A 240 6.38 3.10 -4.15
CA LEU A 240 5.73 1.86 -4.57
C LEU A 240 6.10 1.48 -6.01
N THR A 241 7.40 1.27 -6.24
CA THR A 241 7.94 0.66 -7.47
C THR A 241 8.09 -0.85 -7.29
N LEU A 242 8.12 -1.63 -8.37
CA LEU A 242 8.31 -3.09 -8.28
C LEU A 242 9.57 -3.49 -7.48
N GLU A 243 10.67 -2.76 -7.66
CA GLU A 243 11.93 -3.02 -6.96
C GLU A 243 11.87 -2.69 -5.46
N SER A 244 11.17 -1.61 -5.08
CA SER A 244 11.11 -1.14 -3.69
C SER A 244 9.99 -1.79 -2.89
N ALA A 245 8.94 -2.28 -3.55
CA ALA A 245 7.78 -2.89 -2.91
C ALA A 245 8.15 -4.11 -2.06
N CYS A 246 9.09 -4.95 -2.53
CA CYS A 246 9.63 -6.06 -1.76
C CYS A 246 10.18 -5.59 -0.41
N HIS A 247 11.13 -4.65 -0.42
CA HIS A 247 11.75 -4.14 0.81
C HIS A 247 10.75 -3.42 1.73
N ILE A 248 9.80 -2.67 1.15
CA ILE A 248 8.80 -1.94 1.94
C ILE A 248 7.81 -2.90 2.59
N PHE A 249 7.26 -3.85 1.86
CA PHE A 249 6.28 -4.80 2.42
C PHE A 249 6.92 -5.74 3.44
N SER A 250 8.16 -6.17 3.22
CA SER A 250 8.93 -6.91 4.24
C SER A 250 9.12 -6.07 5.50
N TYR A 251 9.47 -4.79 5.35
CA TYR A 251 9.59 -3.88 6.49
C TYR A 251 8.27 -3.69 7.24
N LEU A 252 7.16 -3.50 6.53
CA LEU A 252 5.83 -3.37 7.15
C LEU A 252 5.40 -4.65 7.88
N ASN A 253 5.81 -5.82 7.41
CA ASN A 253 5.55 -7.09 8.10
C ASN A 253 6.19 -7.15 9.50
N GLY A 254 7.33 -6.47 9.67
CA GLY A 254 8.05 -6.40 10.95
C GLY A 254 7.50 -5.36 11.92
N LEU A 255 6.53 -4.54 11.52
CA LEU A 255 5.93 -3.53 12.38
C LEU A 255 4.68 -4.05 13.09
N ASP A 256 4.59 -3.75 14.39
CA ASP A 256 3.38 -4.01 15.16
C ASP A 256 2.26 -2.99 14.81
N GLY A 257 1.01 -3.44 14.95
CA GLY A 257 -0.17 -2.57 14.78
C GLY A 257 -1.17 -3.00 13.71
N LEU A 258 -1.02 -4.20 13.14
CA LEU A 258 -2.05 -4.79 12.29
C LEU A 258 -3.32 -5.06 13.11
N ASN A 259 -4.40 -4.34 12.79
CA ASN A 259 -5.71 -4.52 13.40
C ASN A 259 -6.80 -4.63 12.32
N GLN A 260 -7.97 -5.16 12.68
CA GLN A 260 -9.05 -5.38 11.72
C GLN A 260 -9.55 -4.09 11.06
N VAL A 261 -9.52 -2.95 11.75
CA VAL A 261 -9.95 -1.65 11.21
C VAL A 261 -8.99 -1.20 10.11
N PHE A 262 -7.69 -1.34 10.36
CA PHE A 262 -6.62 -0.99 9.45
C PHE A 262 -6.59 -1.93 8.24
N ILE A 263 -6.76 -3.24 8.44
CA ILE A 263 -6.89 -4.22 7.35
C ILE A 263 -8.06 -3.85 6.43
N LYS A 264 -9.24 -3.51 6.98
CA LYS A 264 -10.39 -3.03 6.17
C LYS A 264 -10.11 -1.72 5.43
N ARG A 265 -9.28 -0.84 5.99
CA ARG A 265 -8.84 0.38 5.30
C ARG A 265 -7.93 0.00 4.13
N LEU A 266 -6.94 -0.86 4.36
CA LEU A 266 -5.96 -1.29 3.36
C LEU A 266 -6.59 -2.08 2.21
N SER A 267 -7.56 -2.96 2.49
CA SER A 267 -8.23 -3.78 1.48
C SER A 267 -8.92 -2.95 0.39
N ASN A 268 -9.29 -1.71 0.71
CA ASN A 268 -9.99 -0.80 -0.20
C ASN A 268 -9.04 0.14 -0.97
N ILE A 269 -7.77 0.24 -0.56
CA ILE A 269 -6.78 1.16 -1.13
C ILE A 269 -5.94 0.42 -2.17
N ALA A 270 -5.69 1.09 -3.29
CA ALA A 270 -4.81 0.58 -4.33
C ALA A 270 -3.36 0.97 -4.04
N PHE A 271 -2.53 0.01 -3.60
CA PHE A 271 -1.13 0.24 -3.21
C PHE A 271 -0.14 -0.83 -3.68
N ILE A 272 -0.60 -1.89 -4.36
CA ILE A 272 0.28 -2.99 -4.79
C ILE A 272 0.73 -2.73 -6.24
N PRO A 273 2.04 -2.57 -6.53
CA PRO A 273 2.50 -2.41 -7.91
C PRO A 273 2.40 -3.73 -8.67
N LEU A 274 2.10 -3.65 -9.96
CA LEU A 274 2.00 -4.80 -10.86
C LEU A 274 2.87 -4.57 -12.10
N GLU A 275 3.52 -5.62 -12.58
CA GLU A 275 4.40 -5.54 -13.74
C GLU A 275 3.62 -5.16 -15.01
N GLY A 276 4.15 -4.21 -15.78
CA GLY A 276 3.51 -3.73 -17.01
C GLY A 276 2.29 -2.82 -16.81
N VAL A 277 1.89 -2.54 -15.57
CA VAL A 277 0.73 -1.68 -15.24
C VAL A 277 1.19 -0.45 -14.46
N SER A 278 0.87 0.75 -14.97
CA SER A 278 1.24 2.02 -14.32
C SER A 278 0.40 2.35 -13.09
N THR A 279 -0.80 1.77 -12.99
CA THR A 279 -1.71 1.95 -11.86
C THR A 279 -1.46 0.90 -10.80
N LEU A 280 -1.44 1.31 -9.53
CA LEU A 280 -1.39 0.36 -8.42
C LEU A 280 -2.71 -0.40 -8.30
N MET A 281 -2.61 -1.63 -7.80
CA MET A 281 -3.72 -2.56 -7.64
C MET A 281 -4.20 -2.60 -6.19
N LYS A 282 -5.48 -2.92 -6.01
CA LYS A 282 -6.06 -3.21 -4.69
C LYS A 282 -5.74 -4.65 -4.29
N PRO A 283 -5.65 -4.97 -2.99
CA PRO A 283 -5.45 -6.34 -2.50
C PRO A 283 -6.42 -7.37 -3.09
N SER A 284 -7.67 -6.99 -3.37
CA SER A 284 -8.66 -7.91 -3.93
C SER A 284 -8.42 -8.28 -5.40
N HIS A 285 -7.63 -7.52 -6.15
CA HIS A 285 -7.44 -7.70 -7.60
C HIS A 285 -6.15 -8.44 -7.97
N VAL A 286 -5.33 -8.79 -6.97
CA VAL A 286 -4.06 -9.48 -7.16
C VAL A 286 -4.02 -10.71 -6.26
N PHE A 287 -3.22 -11.69 -6.64
CA PHE A 287 -3.09 -12.95 -5.93
C PHE A 287 -1.62 -13.31 -5.71
N ILE A 288 -1.32 -14.03 -4.64
CA ILE A 288 0.05 -14.48 -4.37
C ILE A 288 0.24 -15.85 -5.01
N LYS A 289 1.21 -15.94 -5.93
CA LYS A 289 1.51 -17.19 -6.61
C LYS A 289 1.95 -18.24 -5.59
N GLN A 290 1.15 -19.28 -5.41
CA GLN A 290 1.58 -20.43 -4.63
C GLN A 290 2.49 -21.27 -5.51
N PHE A 291 3.75 -21.45 -5.12
CA PHE A 291 4.65 -22.38 -5.81
C PHE A 291 4.21 -23.80 -5.45
N VAL A 292 3.21 -24.33 -6.17
CA VAL A 292 2.88 -25.74 -6.11
C VAL A 292 3.76 -26.43 -7.14
N PRO A 293 4.66 -27.34 -6.74
CA PRO A 293 5.36 -28.19 -7.71
C PRO A 293 4.34 -29.17 -8.29
N SER A 294 3.52 -28.73 -9.23
CA SER A 294 2.61 -29.59 -9.96
C SER A 294 3.41 -30.39 -10.98
N VAL A 295 3.09 -31.69 -11.07
CA VAL A 295 3.73 -32.68 -11.95
C VAL A 295 3.65 -32.32 -13.45
N ASP A 296 2.79 -31.36 -13.82
CA ASP A 296 2.68 -30.78 -15.16
C ASP A 296 2.96 -29.26 -15.12
N GLU A 297 4.21 -28.84 -15.30
CA GLU A 297 4.64 -27.42 -15.43
C GLU A 297 3.95 -26.65 -16.58
N THR A 298 3.09 -27.31 -17.36
CA THR A 298 2.51 -26.79 -18.60
C THR A 298 1.15 -26.09 -18.43
N ILE A 299 0.48 -26.22 -17.28
CA ILE A 299 -0.93 -25.80 -17.10
C ILE A 299 -1.08 -24.47 -16.34
N ASP A 300 -0.02 -24.00 -15.66
CA ASP A 300 -0.17 -23.00 -14.60
C ASP A 300 -0.07 -21.53 -15.07
N ASP A 301 -0.10 -21.30 -16.38
CA ASP A 301 0.06 -19.97 -16.97
C ASP A 301 -1.29 -19.27 -17.12
N THR A 302 -1.87 -18.92 -15.97
CA THR A 302 -3.05 -18.06 -15.85
C THR A 302 -2.71 -16.56 -16.00
N SER A 303 -1.47 -16.25 -16.38
CA SER A 303 -0.98 -14.88 -16.56
C SER A 303 -1.82 -14.12 -17.58
N GLY A 304 -2.21 -12.89 -17.24
CA GLY A 304 -3.09 -12.05 -18.07
C GLY A 304 -4.59 -12.28 -17.86
N LEU A 305 -5.01 -13.42 -17.30
CA LEU A 305 -6.38 -13.61 -16.80
C LEU A 305 -6.46 -13.32 -15.29
N ILE A 306 -5.52 -13.88 -14.54
CA ILE A 306 -5.36 -13.65 -13.09
C ILE A 306 -3.99 -13.01 -12.88
N ASP A 307 -3.98 -11.87 -12.18
CA ASP A 307 -2.73 -11.15 -11.89
C ASP A 307 -2.10 -11.71 -10.62
N TYR A 308 -0.93 -12.34 -10.76
CA TYR A 308 -0.16 -12.80 -9.63
C TYR A 308 0.99 -11.84 -9.33
N VAL A 309 1.26 -11.70 -8.04
CA VAL A 309 2.41 -10.97 -7.52
C VAL A 309 3.24 -11.89 -6.63
N ASP A 310 4.54 -11.66 -6.62
CA ASP A 310 5.47 -12.28 -5.69
C ASP A 310 6.54 -11.26 -5.31
N PHE A 311 6.56 -10.89 -4.03
CA PHE A 311 7.53 -9.96 -3.45
C PHE A 311 8.48 -10.64 -2.47
N GLY A 312 8.52 -11.98 -2.45
CA GLY A 312 9.27 -12.75 -1.46
C GLY A 312 8.47 -13.07 -0.20
N THR A 313 9.05 -13.92 0.66
CA THR A 313 8.33 -14.56 1.78
C THR A 313 7.75 -13.58 2.79
N GLU A 314 8.55 -12.63 3.28
CA GLU A 314 8.14 -11.65 4.30
C GLU A 314 7.13 -10.64 3.76
N ALA A 315 7.38 -10.10 2.57
CA ALA A 315 6.46 -9.18 1.90
C ALA A 315 5.11 -9.85 1.58
N ASN A 316 5.13 -11.10 1.09
CA ASN A 316 3.92 -11.85 0.81
C ASN A 316 3.15 -12.16 2.10
N ALA A 317 3.85 -12.44 3.23
CA ALA A 317 3.19 -12.64 4.52
C ALA A 317 2.41 -11.39 4.97
N PHE A 318 2.99 -10.20 4.79
CA PHE A 318 2.27 -8.94 5.03
C PHE A 318 1.03 -8.81 4.13
N LEU A 319 1.17 -9.07 2.82
CA LEU A 319 0.05 -8.99 1.88
C LEU A 319 -1.06 -9.98 2.21
N LEU A 320 -0.73 -11.21 2.64
CA LEU A 320 -1.69 -12.19 3.14
C LEU A 320 -2.42 -11.68 4.39
N ALA A 321 -1.69 -11.07 5.34
CA ALA A 321 -2.29 -10.48 6.54
C ALA A 321 -3.23 -9.30 6.23
N VAL A 322 -2.97 -8.57 5.15
CA VAL A 322 -3.84 -7.49 4.63
C VAL A 322 -5.06 -8.03 3.86
N GLY A 323 -5.07 -9.31 3.50
CA GLY A 323 -6.20 -9.98 2.85
C GLY A 323 -6.02 -10.26 1.35
N VAL A 324 -4.80 -10.19 0.83
CA VAL A 324 -4.47 -10.78 -0.49
C VAL A 324 -4.62 -12.30 -0.37
N LEU A 325 -5.19 -12.95 -1.38
CA LEU A 325 -5.42 -14.39 -1.38
C LEU A 325 -4.44 -15.12 -2.32
N HIS A 326 -4.30 -16.42 -2.15
CA HIS A 326 -3.53 -17.26 -3.09
C HIS A 326 -4.28 -17.55 -4.38
N SER A 327 -5.62 -17.56 -4.32
CA SER A 327 -6.47 -17.85 -5.46
C SER A 327 -7.75 -17.02 -5.41
N PRO A 328 -8.32 -16.65 -6.57
CA PRO A 328 -9.61 -15.99 -6.64
C PRO A 328 -10.72 -16.89 -6.12
N SER A 329 -11.71 -16.29 -5.46
CA SER A 329 -12.98 -16.96 -5.22
C SER A 329 -13.69 -17.24 -6.55
N VAL A 330 -14.66 -18.14 -6.52
CA VAL A 330 -15.43 -18.53 -7.72
C VAL A 330 -16.18 -17.31 -8.30
N GLN A 331 -16.72 -16.46 -7.42
CA GLN A 331 -17.35 -15.20 -7.81
C GLN A 331 -16.37 -14.28 -8.53
N MET A 332 -15.18 -14.08 -7.94
CA MET A 332 -14.16 -13.21 -8.52
C MET A 332 -13.64 -13.77 -9.85
N LEU A 333 -13.46 -15.08 -9.94
CA LEU A 333 -13.04 -15.74 -11.17
C LEU A 333 -14.08 -15.54 -12.29
N ALA A 334 -15.36 -15.64 -11.98
CA ALA A 334 -16.43 -15.35 -12.93
C ALA A 334 -16.42 -13.88 -13.40
N GLU A 335 -16.24 -12.93 -12.48
CA GLU A 335 -16.10 -11.50 -12.82
C GLU A 335 -14.87 -11.22 -13.70
N LEU A 336 -13.72 -11.81 -13.37
CA LEU A 336 -12.48 -11.70 -14.16
C LEU A 336 -12.64 -12.27 -15.57
N LEU A 337 -13.32 -13.42 -15.73
CA LEU A 337 -13.59 -13.99 -17.05
C LEU A 337 -14.47 -13.07 -17.90
N ILE A 338 -15.49 -12.45 -17.31
CA ILE A 338 -16.36 -11.50 -18.01
C ILE A 338 -15.55 -10.27 -18.46
N GLU A 339 -14.74 -9.70 -17.57
CA GLU A 339 -14.05 -8.43 -17.81
C GLU A 339 -12.82 -8.56 -18.71
N ARG A 340 -12.08 -9.66 -18.60
CA ARG A 340 -10.75 -9.81 -19.23
C ARG A 340 -10.72 -10.79 -20.40
N GLN A 341 -11.79 -11.53 -20.68
CA GLN A 341 -11.79 -12.53 -21.77
C GLN A 341 -11.37 -11.94 -23.12
N GLU A 342 -11.85 -10.73 -23.44
CA GLU A 342 -11.53 -10.09 -24.71
C GLU A 342 -10.04 -9.78 -24.82
N THR A 343 -9.43 -9.19 -23.78
CA THR A 343 -7.99 -8.87 -23.76
C THR A 343 -7.12 -10.11 -23.68
N TYR A 344 -7.52 -11.12 -22.91
CA TYR A 344 -6.79 -12.38 -22.78
C TYR A 344 -6.74 -13.16 -24.12
N LEU A 345 -7.82 -13.04 -24.91
CA LEU A 345 -8.02 -13.76 -26.16
C LEU A 345 -7.90 -12.87 -27.41
N SER A 346 -7.54 -11.59 -27.32
CA SER A 346 -7.55 -10.66 -28.47
C SER A 346 -6.48 -10.95 -29.54
N ASN A 347 -5.60 -11.93 -29.32
CA ASN A 347 -4.49 -12.27 -30.23
C ASN A 347 -4.55 -13.72 -30.76
N LEU A 348 -5.73 -14.36 -30.74
CA LEU A 348 -5.92 -15.78 -31.11
C LEU A 348 -5.41 -16.16 -32.52
N THR A 349 -5.26 -15.21 -33.44
CA THR A 349 -4.90 -15.53 -34.84
C THR A 349 -3.40 -15.77 -35.08
N ASN A 350 -2.50 -15.29 -34.22
CA ASN A 350 -1.03 -15.32 -34.47
C ASN A 350 -0.18 -15.89 -33.31
N ASP A 351 -0.79 -16.32 -32.20
CA ASP A 351 -0.06 -16.71 -30.98
C ASP A 351 0.20 -18.23 -30.94
N VAL A 352 1.48 -18.63 -30.88
CA VAL A 352 1.93 -20.03 -30.73
C VAL A 352 1.32 -20.69 -29.48
N ASN A 353 0.86 -19.90 -28.51
CA ASN A 353 0.29 -20.36 -27.24
C ASN A 353 -1.25 -20.37 -27.18
N ILE A 354 -1.95 -20.24 -28.32
CA ILE A 354 -3.42 -20.26 -28.36
C ILE A 354 -4.04 -21.46 -27.63
N HIS A 355 -3.57 -22.68 -27.92
CA HIS A 355 -4.11 -23.89 -27.30
C HIS A 355 -3.88 -23.92 -25.78
N LYS A 356 -2.76 -23.34 -25.31
CA LYS A 356 -2.46 -23.21 -23.89
C LYS A 356 -3.44 -22.25 -23.21
N LYS A 357 -3.66 -21.06 -23.80
CA LYS A 357 -4.62 -20.07 -23.29
C LYS A 357 -6.06 -20.59 -23.26
N LEU A 358 -6.49 -21.26 -24.32
CA LEU A 358 -7.83 -21.86 -24.38
C LEU A 358 -7.99 -22.98 -23.34
N ARG A 359 -6.96 -23.81 -23.13
CA ARG A 359 -6.97 -24.84 -22.09
C ARG A 359 -7.11 -24.21 -20.70
N VAL A 360 -6.35 -23.18 -20.39
CA VAL A 360 -6.43 -22.46 -19.10
C VAL A 360 -7.81 -21.82 -18.90
N TYR A 361 -8.35 -21.16 -19.92
CA TYR A 361 -9.68 -20.57 -19.88
C TYR A 361 -10.76 -21.63 -19.59
N LYS A 362 -10.67 -22.78 -20.27
CA LYS A 362 -11.56 -23.92 -20.06
C LYS A 362 -11.45 -24.48 -18.64
N GLU A 363 -10.25 -24.64 -18.10
CA GLU A 363 -10.05 -25.09 -16.71
C GLU A 363 -10.64 -24.10 -15.68
N CYS A 364 -10.55 -22.79 -15.94
CA CYS A 364 -11.21 -21.78 -15.09
C CYS A 364 -12.74 -21.94 -15.11
N LEU A 365 -13.33 -22.15 -16.29
CA LEU A 365 -14.76 -22.43 -16.42
C LEU A 365 -15.17 -23.72 -15.70
N LYS A 366 -14.36 -24.78 -15.75
CA LYS A 366 -14.63 -26.01 -15.00
C LYS A 366 -14.63 -25.77 -13.49
N LYS A 367 -13.66 -25.01 -12.97
CA LYS A 367 -13.64 -24.64 -11.55
C LYS A 367 -14.92 -23.92 -11.13
N ILE A 368 -15.42 -23.03 -11.98
CA ILE A 368 -16.70 -22.35 -11.76
C ILE A 368 -17.86 -23.34 -11.82
N ALA A 369 -17.90 -24.21 -12.83
CA ALA A 369 -18.97 -25.19 -13.00
C ALA A 369 -19.08 -26.16 -11.82
N ILE A 370 -17.95 -26.70 -11.36
CA ILE A 370 -17.89 -27.59 -10.21
C ILE A 370 -18.41 -26.85 -8.97
N ALA A 371 -17.85 -25.67 -8.68
CA ALA A 371 -18.23 -24.92 -7.50
C ALA A 371 -19.66 -24.33 -7.57
N SER A 372 -20.23 -24.15 -8.77
CA SER A 372 -21.60 -23.63 -8.94
C SER A 372 -22.66 -24.54 -8.33
N THR A 373 -22.36 -25.83 -8.20
CA THR A 373 -23.26 -26.79 -7.54
C THR A 373 -23.43 -26.52 -6.05
N ASP A 374 -22.39 -26.00 -5.40
CA ASP A 374 -22.35 -25.78 -3.95
C ASP A 374 -22.47 -24.29 -3.56
N THR A 375 -22.16 -23.36 -4.46
CA THR A 375 -22.07 -21.92 -4.16
C THR A 375 -23.29 -21.13 -4.70
N PRO A 376 -24.22 -20.67 -3.83
CA PRO A 376 -25.39 -19.90 -4.26
C PRO A 376 -25.05 -18.48 -4.75
N GLU A 377 -23.81 -18.03 -4.54
CA GLU A 377 -23.33 -16.67 -4.80
C GLU A 377 -23.35 -16.32 -6.30
N LEU A 378 -23.08 -17.29 -7.17
CA LEU A 378 -23.15 -17.10 -8.63
C LEU A 378 -24.56 -16.75 -9.12
N TYR A 379 -25.60 -17.17 -8.38
CA TYR A 379 -27.00 -16.96 -8.73
C TYR A 379 -27.60 -15.71 -8.07
N ARG A 380 -26.81 -14.94 -7.31
CA ARG A 380 -27.26 -13.67 -6.71
C ARG A 380 -27.01 -12.50 -7.67
N ASN A 381 -27.88 -11.50 -7.58
CA ASN A 381 -27.66 -10.23 -8.27
C ASN A 381 -26.58 -9.41 -7.55
N PRO A 382 -25.73 -8.66 -8.29
CA PRO A 382 -25.80 -8.37 -9.73
C PRO A 382 -25.13 -9.43 -10.64
N LEU A 383 -24.35 -10.36 -10.09
CA LEU A 383 -23.51 -11.27 -10.89
C LEU A 383 -24.33 -12.17 -11.83
N LYS A 384 -25.45 -12.74 -11.37
CA LYS A 384 -26.33 -13.56 -12.22
C LYS A 384 -26.76 -12.83 -13.50
N THR A 385 -27.07 -11.54 -13.38
CA THR A 385 -27.51 -10.72 -14.52
C THR A 385 -26.36 -10.49 -15.50
N ARG A 386 -25.14 -10.28 -15.01
CA ARG A 386 -23.95 -10.18 -15.86
C ARG A 386 -23.65 -11.50 -16.56
N LEU A 387 -23.64 -12.61 -15.82
CA LEU A 387 -23.44 -13.96 -16.38
C LEU A 387 -24.50 -14.33 -17.41
N THR A 388 -25.72 -13.82 -17.35
CA THR A 388 -26.74 -14.11 -18.37
C THR A 388 -26.53 -13.30 -19.65
N ASN A 389 -26.05 -12.05 -19.54
CA ASN A 389 -26.07 -11.08 -20.63
C ASN A 389 -24.71 -10.83 -21.31
N GLU A 390 -23.61 -11.11 -20.61
CA GLU A 390 -22.25 -10.85 -21.08
C GLU A 390 -21.61 -12.10 -21.69
N ARG A 391 -20.51 -11.91 -22.43
CA ARG A 391 -19.80 -12.98 -23.14
C ARG A 391 -18.75 -13.60 -22.24
N TRP A 392 -18.89 -14.89 -21.95
CA TRP A 392 -17.93 -15.66 -21.16
C TRP A 392 -17.99 -17.17 -21.45
N CYS A 393 -19.04 -17.64 -22.16
CA CYS A 393 -19.16 -19.04 -22.52
C CYS A 393 -18.14 -19.37 -23.62
N PHE A 394 -17.29 -20.36 -23.34
CA PHE A 394 -16.40 -20.93 -24.34
C PHE A 394 -17.20 -21.85 -25.28
N GLY A 395 -17.24 -21.49 -26.57
CA GLY A 395 -17.95 -22.21 -27.62
C GLY A 395 -17.02 -22.73 -28.72
N ILE A 396 -17.40 -23.88 -29.27
CA ILE A 396 -16.68 -24.61 -30.32
C ILE A 396 -17.59 -24.69 -31.54
N GLN A 397 -17.12 -24.23 -32.70
CA GLN A 397 -17.84 -24.31 -33.96
C GLN A 397 -17.03 -25.09 -34.99
N LEU A 398 -17.67 -26.09 -35.59
CA LEU A 398 -17.11 -26.94 -36.63
C LEU A 398 -17.07 -26.16 -37.95
N ASN A 399 -15.93 -26.16 -38.64
CA ASN A 399 -15.80 -25.45 -39.92
C ASN A 399 -16.24 -26.36 -41.09
N ASN A 400 -16.67 -25.76 -42.22
CA ASN A 400 -17.27 -26.45 -43.37
C ASN A 400 -16.43 -27.60 -43.96
N ASP A 401 -15.13 -27.61 -43.72
CA ASP A 401 -14.20 -28.66 -44.19
C ASP A 401 -14.08 -29.87 -43.23
N ASN A 402 -14.87 -29.92 -42.15
CA ASN A 402 -14.91 -30.97 -41.12
C ASN A 402 -13.58 -31.33 -40.44
N LYS A 403 -12.52 -30.56 -40.66
CA LYS A 403 -11.17 -30.84 -40.14
C LYS A 403 -10.69 -29.87 -39.06
N ASN A 404 -11.26 -28.67 -39.01
CA ASN A 404 -10.80 -27.60 -38.12
C ASN A 404 -11.95 -27.06 -37.25
N PHE A 405 -11.65 -26.84 -35.97
CA PHE A 405 -12.54 -26.17 -35.03
C PHE A 405 -12.20 -24.69 -34.91
N THR A 406 -13.22 -23.86 -34.84
CA THR A 406 -13.08 -22.44 -34.48
C THR A 406 -13.59 -22.24 -33.05
N TYR A 407 -12.82 -21.49 -32.26
CA TYR A 407 -13.14 -21.21 -30.87
C TYR A 407 -13.63 -19.77 -30.74
N ARG A 408 -14.73 -19.58 -29.99
CA ARG A 408 -15.30 -18.25 -29.75
C ARG A 408 -15.81 -18.13 -28.31
N ILE A 409 -15.72 -16.94 -27.75
CA ILE A 409 -16.40 -16.60 -26.50
C ILE A 409 -17.72 -15.91 -26.83
N VAL A 410 -18.81 -16.47 -26.35
CA VAL A 410 -20.17 -16.04 -26.68
C VAL A 410 -21.01 -15.88 -25.40
N LYS A 411 -22.21 -15.33 -25.58
CA LYS A 411 -23.20 -15.28 -24.49
C LYS A 411 -23.80 -16.67 -24.26
N PRO A 412 -24.32 -16.97 -23.06
CA PRO A 412 -25.04 -18.22 -22.82
C PRO A 412 -26.22 -18.45 -23.77
N THR A 413 -26.89 -17.39 -24.22
CA THR A 413 -28.03 -17.50 -25.15
C THR A 413 -27.63 -17.79 -26.60
N GLU A 414 -26.34 -17.67 -26.93
CA GLU A 414 -25.79 -17.83 -28.29
C GLU A 414 -25.08 -19.18 -28.47
N ILE A 415 -25.07 -20.03 -27.43
CA ILE A 415 -24.43 -21.35 -27.43
C ILE A 415 -25.48 -22.46 -27.28
N TYR A 416 -25.25 -23.55 -27.99
CA TYR A 416 -26.11 -24.73 -27.96
C TYR A 416 -25.46 -25.89 -27.22
N LEU A 417 -26.27 -26.69 -26.54
CA LEU A 417 -25.84 -27.93 -25.89
C LEU A 417 -26.02 -29.09 -26.88
N ASP A 418 -24.96 -29.86 -27.12
CA ASP A 418 -24.95 -30.97 -28.08
C ASP A 418 -25.62 -32.22 -27.49
N ASP A 419 -26.89 -32.41 -27.82
CA ASP A 419 -27.64 -33.66 -27.64
C ASP A 419 -27.89 -34.40 -28.97
N ASP A 420 -27.49 -33.80 -30.09
CA ASP A 420 -27.82 -34.24 -31.43
C ASP A 420 -26.70 -33.94 -32.41
N HIS A 421 -25.70 -34.80 -32.38
CA HIS A 421 -24.48 -34.63 -33.17
C HIS A 421 -24.74 -34.55 -34.68
N GLN A 422 -25.83 -35.16 -35.18
CA GLN A 422 -26.20 -35.06 -36.59
C GLN A 422 -26.60 -33.63 -36.97
N CYS A 423 -27.35 -32.95 -36.10
CA CYS A 423 -27.71 -31.55 -36.29
C CYS A 423 -26.48 -30.64 -36.19
N VAL A 424 -25.50 -30.98 -35.34
CA VAL A 424 -24.23 -30.25 -35.27
C VAL A 424 -23.48 -30.31 -36.61
N LEU A 425 -23.37 -31.49 -37.21
CA LEU A 425 -22.71 -31.69 -38.52
C LEU A 425 -23.48 -31.02 -39.66
N ALA A 426 -24.81 -30.97 -39.59
CA ALA A 426 -25.63 -30.37 -40.65
C ALA A 426 -25.60 -28.84 -40.62
N HIS A 427 -25.70 -28.24 -39.43
CA HIS A 427 -25.93 -26.81 -39.27
C HIS A 427 -24.71 -26.03 -38.75
N HIS A 428 -23.65 -26.71 -38.34
CA HIS A 428 -22.43 -26.12 -37.80
C HIS A 428 -22.69 -25.04 -36.72
N PRO A 429 -23.56 -25.28 -35.70
CA PRO A 429 -23.82 -24.32 -34.65
C PRO A 429 -22.62 -24.17 -33.69
N ILE A 430 -22.60 -23.09 -32.92
CA ILE A 430 -21.64 -22.91 -31.83
C ILE A 430 -22.09 -23.77 -30.65
N CYS A 431 -21.32 -24.80 -30.31
CA CYS A 431 -21.67 -25.77 -29.28
C CYS A 431 -20.81 -25.61 -28.02
N SER A 432 -21.36 -26.00 -26.87
CA SER A 432 -20.59 -26.18 -25.64
C SER A 432 -19.56 -27.29 -25.78
N PRO A 433 -18.42 -27.25 -25.06
CA PRO A 433 -17.53 -28.40 -24.95
C PRO A 433 -18.24 -29.61 -24.36
N ASN A 434 -17.81 -30.82 -24.77
CA ASN A 434 -18.34 -32.08 -24.26
C ASN A 434 -17.85 -32.38 -22.83
N GLU A 435 -18.30 -31.58 -21.86
CA GLU A 435 -18.02 -31.74 -20.44
C GLU A 435 -19.30 -31.52 -19.62
N PRO A 436 -19.74 -32.51 -18.83
CA PRO A 436 -21.06 -32.49 -18.20
C PRO A 436 -21.22 -31.35 -17.18
N GLU A 437 -20.15 -30.94 -16.51
CA GLU A 437 -20.15 -29.82 -15.57
C GLU A 437 -20.43 -28.50 -16.29
N LEU A 438 -19.74 -28.27 -17.42
CA LEU A 438 -19.93 -27.05 -18.23
C LEU A 438 -21.32 -27.01 -18.87
N THR A 439 -21.83 -28.14 -19.35
CA THR A 439 -23.18 -28.24 -19.92
C THR A 439 -24.23 -27.79 -18.92
N LYS A 440 -24.18 -28.27 -17.67
CA LYS A 440 -25.10 -27.87 -16.60
C LYS A 440 -24.98 -26.37 -16.27
N LEU A 441 -23.75 -25.86 -16.19
CA LEU A 441 -23.51 -24.44 -15.92
C LEU A 441 -24.13 -23.58 -17.03
N TYR A 442 -23.90 -23.91 -18.30
CA TYR A 442 -24.41 -23.13 -19.43
C TYR A 442 -25.94 -23.19 -19.53
N GLU A 443 -26.54 -24.35 -19.28
CA GLU A 443 -28.00 -24.53 -19.21
C GLU A 443 -28.63 -23.58 -18.18
N GLN A 444 -28.05 -23.47 -17.00
CA GLN A 444 -28.55 -22.61 -15.92
C GLN A 444 -28.54 -21.11 -16.26
N PHE A 445 -27.65 -20.67 -17.14
CA PHE A 445 -27.53 -19.27 -17.57
C PHE A 445 -28.19 -18.98 -18.94
N GLY A 446 -28.85 -19.97 -19.55
CA GLY A 446 -29.74 -19.75 -20.71
C GLY A 446 -29.34 -20.43 -22.02
N ALA A 447 -28.36 -21.34 -22.01
CA ALA A 447 -28.06 -22.16 -23.18
C ALA A 447 -29.21 -23.12 -23.50
N GLN A 448 -29.40 -23.41 -24.79
CA GLN A 448 -30.51 -24.25 -25.27
C GLN A 448 -29.98 -25.58 -25.81
N TRP A 449 -30.72 -26.66 -25.54
CA TRP A 449 -30.50 -27.96 -26.16
C TRP A 449 -30.79 -27.90 -27.66
N LEU A 450 -29.90 -28.45 -28.49
CA LEU A 450 -30.00 -28.35 -29.95
C LEU A 450 -31.28 -28.99 -30.48
N SER A 451 -31.72 -30.12 -29.90
CA SER A 451 -32.98 -30.78 -30.26
C SER A 451 -34.23 -29.90 -30.09
N ASN A 452 -34.22 -28.96 -29.13
CA ASN A 452 -35.34 -28.04 -28.91
C ASN A 452 -35.39 -26.92 -29.97
N CYS A 453 -34.26 -26.66 -30.64
CA CYS A 453 -34.12 -25.58 -31.62
C CYS A 453 -34.32 -26.06 -33.06
N VAL A 454 -34.30 -27.38 -33.30
CA VAL A 454 -34.41 -27.98 -34.63
C VAL A 454 -35.73 -28.71 -34.77
N LYS A 455 -36.46 -28.43 -35.86
CA LYS A 455 -37.64 -29.20 -36.23
C LYS A 455 -37.27 -30.26 -37.26
N ARG A 456 -37.45 -31.53 -36.91
CA ARG A 456 -37.29 -32.66 -37.83
C ARG A 456 -38.62 -33.00 -38.48
N ASP A 457 -38.76 -32.71 -39.77
CA ASP A 457 -39.90 -33.13 -40.58
C ASP A 457 -39.42 -34.21 -41.56
N LEU A 458 -39.69 -35.47 -41.24
CA LEU A 458 -39.35 -36.59 -42.12
C LEU A 458 -40.38 -36.70 -43.25
N LYS A 459 -39.93 -36.58 -44.49
CA LYS A 459 -40.81 -36.69 -45.67
C LYS A 459 -40.53 -38.01 -46.39
N PRO A 460 -41.42 -39.02 -46.29
CA PRO A 460 -41.24 -40.25 -47.03
C PRO A 460 -41.38 -39.96 -48.53
N THR A 461 -40.41 -40.40 -49.32
CA THR A 461 -40.48 -40.30 -50.79
C THR A 461 -40.92 -41.63 -51.40
N GLY A 462 -41.89 -41.53 -52.30
CA GLY A 462 -42.54 -42.69 -52.94
C GLY A 462 -43.83 -43.13 -52.25
N LYS A 463 -44.47 -44.16 -52.81
CA LYS A 463 -45.69 -44.74 -52.24
C LYS A 463 -45.32 -45.71 -51.11
N PRO A 464 -45.82 -45.52 -49.89
CA PRO A 464 -45.61 -46.47 -48.79
C PRO A 464 -46.08 -47.86 -49.20
N LYS A 465 -45.25 -48.88 -49.01
CA LYS A 465 -45.59 -50.28 -49.34
C LYS A 465 -45.53 -51.14 -48.08
N THR A 466 -46.49 -52.04 -47.95
CA THR A 466 -46.45 -53.10 -46.93
C THR A 466 -45.74 -54.31 -47.53
N THR A 467 -44.45 -54.43 -47.27
CA THR A 467 -43.61 -55.58 -47.62
C THR A 467 -43.56 -56.59 -46.49
N ASP A 468 -43.04 -57.79 -46.74
CA ASP A 468 -42.87 -58.79 -45.68
C ASP A 468 -41.91 -58.31 -44.59
N LYS A 469 -40.87 -57.53 -44.93
CA LYS A 469 -40.00 -56.84 -43.96
C LYS A 469 -40.77 -55.86 -43.06
N SER A 470 -41.69 -55.09 -43.62
CA SER A 470 -42.51 -54.16 -42.82
C SER A 470 -43.44 -54.90 -41.85
N LYS A 471 -43.96 -56.07 -42.24
CA LYS A 471 -44.78 -56.94 -41.38
C LYS A 471 -43.95 -57.62 -40.29
N ASP A 472 -42.74 -58.06 -40.63
CA ASP A 472 -41.80 -58.64 -39.68
C ASP A 472 -41.37 -57.60 -38.64
N LEU A 473 -41.05 -56.37 -39.08
CA LEU A 473 -40.73 -55.26 -38.19
C LEU A 473 -41.92 -54.85 -37.32
N TYR A 474 -43.13 -54.80 -37.89
CA TYR A 474 -44.35 -54.56 -37.11
C TYR A 474 -44.54 -55.63 -36.02
N THR A 475 -44.36 -56.90 -36.37
CA THR A 475 -44.47 -58.02 -35.42
C THR A 475 -43.39 -57.94 -34.36
N LEU A 476 -42.17 -57.55 -34.74
CA LEU A 476 -41.05 -57.34 -33.82
C LEU A 476 -41.35 -56.19 -32.86
N ILE A 477 -41.78 -55.03 -33.36
CA ILE A 477 -42.18 -53.87 -32.55
C ILE A 477 -43.31 -54.26 -31.58
N GLN A 478 -44.35 -54.95 -32.06
CA GLN A 478 -45.45 -55.44 -31.22
C GLN A 478 -44.99 -56.47 -30.17
N SER A 479 -43.97 -57.27 -30.47
CA SER A 479 -43.40 -58.20 -29.48
C SER A 479 -42.54 -57.48 -28.43
N ARG A 480 -41.74 -56.49 -28.83
CA ARG A 480 -40.84 -55.72 -27.96
C ARG A 480 -41.57 -54.67 -27.13
N LEU A 481 -42.61 -54.05 -27.67
CA LEU A 481 -43.52 -53.18 -26.91
C LEU A 481 -44.08 -53.91 -25.69
N ARG A 482 -44.42 -55.19 -25.80
CA ARG A 482 -44.86 -55.98 -24.63
C ARG A 482 -43.78 -56.05 -23.54
N PHE A 483 -42.51 -56.23 -23.91
CA PHE A 483 -41.40 -56.31 -22.94
C PHE A 483 -41.06 -54.97 -22.29
N LEU A 484 -41.09 -53.88 -23.06
CA LEU A 484 -40.76 -52.53 -22.60
C LEU A 484 -41.66 -52.08 -21.44
N PHE A 485 -42.90 -52.57 -21.39
CA PHE A 485 -43.86 -52.24 -20.33
C PHE A 485 -44.01 -53.33 -19.25
N VAL A 486 -43.63 -54.60 -19.51
CA VAL A 486 -43.56 -55.63 -18.46
C VAL A 486 -42.44 -55.34 -17.47
N ASN A 487 -41.29 -54.82 -17.92
CA ASN A 487 -40.16 -54.49 -17.05
C ASN A 487 -40.33 -53.17 -16.26
N ASN A 488 -41.24 -52.29 -16.67
CA ASN A 488 -41.55 -51.04 -15.95
C ASN A 488 -42.62 -51.22 -14.85
N ARG A 489 -43.05 -52.45 -14.56
CA ARG A 489 -43.99 -52.79 -13.46
C ARG A 489 -43.32 -52.81 -12.08
N LEU A 490 -42.62 -51.75 -11.70
CA LEU A 490 -42.33 -51.51 -10.27
C LEU A 490 -43.36 -50.58 -9.61
N GLU A 491 -44.20 -49.88 -10.38
CA GLU A 491 -45.39 -49.20 -9.85
C GLU A 491 -46.55 -49.17 -10.86
N PRO A 492 -47.82 -49.14 -10.42
CA PRO A 492 -48.96 -48.98 -11.32
C PRO A 492 -48.93 -47.57 -11.94
N LEU A 493 -48.56 -47.49 -13.21
CA LEU A 493 -48.67 -46.27 -14.03
C LEU A 493 -50.13 -45.78 -14.03
N ALA A 494 -50.32 -44.47 -13.81
CA ALA A 494 -51.62 -43.82 -13.86
C ALA A 494 -52.32 -44.02 -15.23
N SER A 495 -53.66 -43.95 -15.22
CA SER A 495 -54.57 -44.17 -16.37
C SER A 495 -54.25 -43.48 -17.71
N PRO A 496 -53.58 -42.31 -17.81
CA PRO A 496 -53.34 -41.66 -19.10
C PRO A 496 -52.33 -42.40 -20.00
N HIS A 497 -51.43 -43.19 -19.41
CA HIS A 497 -50.41 -43.92 -20.16
C HIS A 497 -50.99 -45.19 -20.83
N GLU A 498 -52.06 -45.76 -20.27
CA GLU A 498 -52.72 -46.94 -20.82
C GLU A 498 -53.59 -46.60 -22.05
N GLU A 499 -54.24 -45.43 -22.05
CA GLU A 499 -54.96 -44.92 -23.22
C GLU A 499 -54.01 -44.59 -24.39
N HIS A 500 -52.88 -43.93 -24.11
CA HIS A 500 -51.83 -43.71 -25.11
C HIS A 500 -51.26 -45.02 -25.65
N PHE A 501 -51.13 -46.05 -24.80
CA PHE A 501 -50.68 -47.37 -25.24
C PHE A 501 -51.68 -48.07 -26.14
N GLN A 502 -52.98 -48.05 -25.79
CA GLN A 502 -54.01 -48.60 -26.65
C GLN A 502 -54.04 -47.86 -27.99
N SER A 503 -53.93 -46.53 -27.97
CA SER A 503 -53.82 -45.71 -29.18
C SER A 503 -52.60 -46.08 -30.03
N LEU A 504 -51.41 -46.22 -29.43
CA LEU A 504 -50.21 -46.66 -30.15
C LEU A 504 -50.37 -48.07 -30.70
N ARG A 505 -50.97 -48.99 -29.95
CA ARG A 505 -51.19 -50.37 -30.40
C ARG A 505 -52.18 -50.45 -31.56
N THR A 506 -53.23 -49.65 -31.56
CA THR A 506 -54.26 -49.63 -32.61
C THR A 506 -53.87 -48.81 -33.83
N ASN A 507 -53.10 -47.74 -33.64
CA ASN A 507 -52.83 -46.73 -34.67
C ASN A 507 -51.42 -46.85 -35.28
N LEU A 508 -50.56 -47.72 -34.76
CA LEU A 508 -49.23 -47.95 -35.36
C LEU A 508 -49.37 -48.76 -36.64
N SER A 509 -48.90 -48.19 -37.74
CA SER A 509 -48.74 -48.83 -39.03
C SER A 509 -47.29 -48.70 -39.49
N VAL A 510 -46.69 -49.79 -39.94
CA VAL A 510 -45.30 -49.80 -40.43
C VAL A 510 -45.33 -49.97 -41.94
N TYR A 511 -44.64 -49.08 -42.64
CA TYR A 511 -44.52 -49.12 -44.09
C TYR A 511 -43.05 -49.05 -44.50
N GLU A 512 -42.72 -49.74 -45.59
CA GLU A 512 -41.45 -49.56 -46.28
C GLU A 512 -41.60 -48.43 -47.31
N VAL A 513 -40.66 -47.50 -47.29
CA VAL A 513 -40.58 -46.37 -48.22
C VAL A 513 -39.25 -46.44 -48.96
N ASN A 514 -39.22 -45.94 -50.20
CA ASN A 514 -38.03 -46.06 -51.05
C ASN A 514 -36.87 -45.24 -50.51
N ASN A 515 -37.17 -44.06 -49.95
CA ASN A 515 -36.20 -43.22 -49.25
C ASN A 515 -36.95 -42.32 -48.23
N ILE A 516 -36.21 -41.80 -47.26
CA ILE A 516 -36.70 -40.81 -46.28
C ILE A 516 -35.85 -39.56 -46.49
N GLU A 517 -36.50 -38.44 -46.82
CA GLU A 517 -35.86 -37.12 -46.89
C GLU A 517 -36.02 -36.35 -45.59
#